data_AF-A0A7S2Q3H4-F1
#
_entry.id   AF-A0A7S2Q3H4-F1
#
_cell.length_a   1.000
_cell.length_b   1.000
_cell.length_c   1.000
_cell.angle_alpha   90.00
_cell.angle_beta   90.00
_cell.angle_gamma   90.00
#
_symmetry.space_group_name_H-M   'P 1'
#
loop_
_entity.id
_entity.type
_entity.pdbx_description
1 polymer ?
#
loop_
_entity_poly.entity_id
_entity_poly.type
_entity_poly.pdbx_seq_one_letter_code
_entity_poly.pdbx_strand_id
1 'polypeptide(L)'
;TEKWRGPLPIVPVSAIAQGVRGADVVVLANFVNDARNAMYCPHKCYGGLDVPDAMNTTDITAANLRRTIRAIHAESPAVVVLVLARYADARQVLYVNERTVDRVAAINEAIKAKIADEPNTHWVDSPFPTGIPMFQTLNGGHANCRGDDVMASYVVEAMFKHKVLAKGLALGGAGCLARTDCGALDLPCCSRAAACHVSPEGGCVPYSAGLQ
;
A
#
# COMPACT_ATOMS: atom_id res chain seq x y z
N THR A 1 -15.03 -31.67 -10.43
CA THR A 1 -13.93 -31.44 -11.38
C THR A 1 -13.35 -30.06 -11.12
N GLU A 2 -12.18 -30.04 -10.45
CA GLU A 2 -11.40 -28.84 -10.12
C GLU A 2 -10.99 -28.09 -11.39
N LYS A 3 -11.42 -26.83 -11.57
CA LYS A 3 -11.04 -26.00 -12.73
C LYS A 3 -10.61 -24.56 -12.38
N TRP A 4 -10.33 -24.26 -11.11
CA TRP A 4 -9.89 -22.91 -10.69
C TRP A 4 -8.50 -22.83 -10.06
N ARG A 5 -7.73 -23.92 -10.09
CA ARG A 5 -6.28 -23.79 -9.98
C ARG A 5 -5.75 -23.33 -11.33
N GLY A 6 -5.71 -22.02 -11.56
CA GLY A 6 -4.68 -21.48 -12.44
C GLY A 6 -3.31 -21.99 -11.98
N PRO A 7 -2.30 -22.09 -12.84
CA PRO A 7 -1.00 -22.69 -12.51
C PRO A 7 -0.20 -21.95 -11.42
N LEU A 8 -0.75 -20.88 -10.84
CA LEU A 8 -0.15 -20.16 -9.72
C LEU A 8 -0.72 -20.74 -8.41
N PRO A 9 0.07 -21.47 -7.61
CA PRO A 9 -0.39 -21.99 -6.34
C PRO A 9 -0.79 -20.83 -5.42
N ILE A 10 -1.96 -20.95 -4.76
CA ILE A 10 -2.26 -20.12 -3.59
C ILE A 10 -1.11 -20.33 -2.62
N VAL A 11 -0.30 -19.30 -2.38
CA VAL A 11 0.86 -19.41 -1.51
C VAL A 11 0.37 -19.63 -0.09
N PRO A 12 0.68 -20.76 0.56
CA PRO A 12 0.26 -21.00 1.93
C PRO A 12 0.84 -19.94 2.87
N VAL A 13 0.08 -19.54 3.89
CA VAL A 13 0.54 -18.59 4.91
C VAL A 13 1.85 -19.06 5.56
N SER A 14 2.01 -20.36 5.77
CA SER A 14 3.26 -20.93 6.29
C SER A 14 4.46 -20.70 5.36
N ALA A 15 4.28 -20.79 4.05
CA ALA A 15 5.33 -20.52 3.08
C ALA A 15 5.71 -19.03 3.05
N ILE A 16 4.73 -18.12 3.21
CA ILE A 16 4.98 -16.67 3.37
C ILE A 16 5.81 -16.42 4.62
N ALA A 17 5.39 -16.96 5.77
CA ALA A 17 6.09 -16.77 7.04
C ALA A 17 7.53 -17.32 7.00
N GLN A 18 7.74 -18.50 6.40
CA GLN A 18 9.07 -19.06 6.19
C GLN A 18 9.94 -18.21 5.26
N GLY A 19 9.34 -17.64 4.19
CA GLY A 19 10.05 -16.82 3.22
C GLY A 19 10.60 -15.51 3.80
N VAL A 20 10.02 -15.01 4.89
CA VAL A 20 10.47 -13.80 5.60
C VAL A 20 11.15 -14.10 6.93
N ARG A 21 11.45 -15.37 7.20
CA ARG A 21 12.10 -15.78 8.44
C ARG A 21 13.45 -15.07 8.59
N GLY A 22 13.66 -14.45 9.75
CA GLY A 22 14.89 -13.71 10.06
C GLY A 22 14.92 -12.27 9.53
N ALA A 23 13.85 -11.78 8.90
CA ALA A 23 13.69 -10.36 8.63
C ALA A 23 13.44 -9.58 9.92
N ASP A 24 13.99 -8.37 10.02
CA ASP A 24 13.68 -7.43 11.11
C ASP A 24 12.33 -6.72 10.88
N VAL A 25 11.99 -6.49 9.61
CA VAL A 25 10.80 -5.76 9.17
C VAL A 25 10.17 -6.47 7.98
N VAL A 26 8.85 -6.62 8.00
CA VAL A 26 8.07 -7.19 6.89
C VAL A 26 6.97 -6.22 6.49
N VAL A 27 6.88 -5.90 5.20
CA VAL A 27 5.79 -5.06 4.65
C VAL A 27 4.78 -5.94 3.94
N LEU A 28 3.54 -5.93 4.41
CA LEU A 28 2.40 -6.61 3.79
C LEU A 28 1.63 -5.62 2.90
N ALA A 29 1.76 -5.77 1.58
CA ALA A 29 1.10 -4.92 0.57
C ALA A 29 0.01 -5.65 -0.24
N ASN A 30 -0.32 -6.91 0.10
CA ASN A 30 -1.08 -7.79 -0.79
C ASN A 30 -2.60 -7.57 -0.78
N PHE A 31 -3.19 -6.97 0.25
CA PHE A 31 -4.66 -6.85 0.30
C PHE A 31 -5.24 -5.81 -0.66
N VAL A 32 -4.36 -5.02 -1.31
CA VAL A 32 -4.72 -4.13 -2.42
C VAL A 32 -5.47 -4.88 -3.53
N ASN A 33 -5.14 -6.17 -3.74
CA ASN A 33 -5.76 -7.01 -4.77
C ASN A 33 -7.02 -7.75 -4.32
N ASP A 34 -7.27 -7.89 -3.01
CA ASP A 34 -8.41 -8.68 -2.50
C ASP A 34 -9.75 -8.08 -2.94
N ALA A 35 -9.86 -6.76 -2.93
CA ALA A 35 -11.07 -6.07 -3.38
C ALA A 35 -11.21 -5.98 -4.90
N ARG A 36 -10.10 -6.06 -5.67
CA ARG A 36 -10.16 -6.18 -7.13
C ARG A 36 -10.75 -7.52 -7.53
N ASN A 37 -10.38 -8.59 -6.84
CA ASN A 37 -10.94 -9.92 -7.10
C ASN A 37 -12.46 -9.97 -6.88
N ALA A 38 -13.01 -9.23 -5.92
CA ALA A 38 -14.47 -9.12 -5.78
C ALA A 38 -15.15 -8.37 -6.95
N MET A 39 -14.48 -7.42 -7.61
CA MET A 39 -15.04 -6.70 -8.77
C MET A 39 -14.87 -7.44 -10.10
N TYR A 40 -13.81 -8.24 -10.27
CA TYR A 40 -13.50 -8.95 -11.52
C TYR A 40 -13.93 -10.41 -11.54
N CYS A 41 -14.53 -10.90 -10.45
CA CYS A 41 -15.02 -12.27 -10.35
C CYS A 41 -16.55 -12.26 -10.30
N PRO A 42 -17.22 -12.26 -11.46
CA PRO A 42 -18.68 -12.14 -11.52
C PRO A 42 -19.42 -13.33 -10.89
N HIS A 43 -18.74 -14.45 -10.59
CA HIS A 43 -19.32 -15.62 -9.93
C HIS A 43 -18.30 -16.35 -9.06
N LYS A 44 -18.69 -16.74 -7.84
CA LYS A 44 -18.09 -17.82 -7.04
C LYS A 44 -16.64 -17.63 -6.58
N CYS A 45 -16.24 -16.41 -6.24
CA CYS A 45 -14.94 -16.18 -5.59
C CYS A 45 -14.96 -16.60 -4.11
N TYR A 46 -13.82 -16.98 -3.52
CA TYR A 46 -13.74 -17.45 -2.13
C TYR A 46 -14.46 -18.78 -1.85
N GLY A 47 -14.07 -19.85 -2.56
CA GLY A 47 -14.56 -21.19 -2.25
C GLY A 47 -15.98 -21.47 -2.76
N GLY A 48 -16.42 -20.78 -3.82
CA GLY A 48 -17.71 -21.04 -4.45
C GLY A 48 -18.85 -20.12 -4.02
N LEU A 49 -18.57 -19.12 -3.18
CA LEU A 49 -19.55 -18.16 -2.66
C LEU A 49 -19.57 -16.90 -3.53
N ASP A 50 -20.73 -16.28 -3.67
CA ASP A 50 -20.77 -14.91 -4.17
C ASP A 50 -20.59 -13.99 -2.96
N VAL A 51 -19.48 -13.24 -2.93
CA VAL A 51 -19.24 -12.21 -1.90
C VAL A 51 -19.74 -10.89 -2.51
N PRO A 52 -20.92 -10.39 -2.11
CA PRO A 52 -21.71 -9.47 -2.93
C PRO A 52 -21.21 -8.01 -2.87
N ASP A 53 -20.28 -7.67 -1.97
CA ASP A 53 -19.79 -6.30 -1.85
C ASP A 53 -18.34 -6.21 -1.33
N ALA A 54 -17.72 -5.05 -1.53
CA ALA A 54 -16.37 -4.74 -1.07
C ALA A 54 -16.27 -4.64 0.46
N MET A 55 -17.36 -4.45 1.20
CA MET A 55 -17.32 -4.37 2.66
C MET A 55 -17.24 -5.76 3.31
N ASN A 56 -17.85 -6.77 2.71
CA ASN A 56 -17.70 -8.18 3.09
C ASN A 56 -16.28 -8.68 2.82
N THR A 57 -15.55 -8.05 1.89
CA THR A 57 -14.11 -8.34 1.72
C THR A 57 -13.26 -7.85 2.90
N THR A 58 -13.68 -6.81 3.62
CA THR A 58 -12.95 -6.28 4.79
C THR A 58 -12.75 -7.34 5.86
N ASP A 59 -13.78 -8.11 6.20
CA ASP A 59 -13.68 -9.16 7.23
C ASP A 59 -12.78 -10.30 6.81
N ILE A 60 -12.90 -10.72 5.53
CA ILE A 60 -12.07 -11.77 4.95
C ILE A 60 -10.60 -11.32 4.91
N THR A 61 -10.34 -10.11 4.43
CA THR A 61 -9.01 -9.51 4.37
C THR A 61 -8.41 -9.37 5.77
N ALA A 62 -9.15 -8.82 6.74
CA ALA A 62 -8.66 -8.69 8.10
C ALA A 62 -8.33 -10.06 8.71
N ALA A 63 -9.20 -11.07 8.53
CA ALA A 63 -8.93 -12.41 9.02
C ALA A 63 -7.68 -13.04 8.37
N ASN A 64 -7.48 -12.86 7.06
CA ASN A 64 -6.29 -13.35 6.35
C ASN A 64 -5.02 -12.62 6.77
N LEU A 65 -5.08 -11.30 6.95
CA LEU A 65 -3.99 -10.50 7.49
C LEU A 65 -3.59 -11.00 8.88
N ARG A 66 -4.54 -11.15 9.81
CA ARG A 66 -4.25 -11.67 11.16
C ARG A 66 -3.59 -13.04 11.12
N ARG A 67 -4.10 -13.96 10.30
CA ARG A 67 -3.49 -15.29 10.12
C ARG A 67 -2.04 -15.18 9.61
N THR A 68 -1.81 -14.29 8.65
CA THR A 68 -0.47 -14.05 8.07
C THR A 68 0.49 -13.44 9.09
N ILE A 69 0.05 -12.39 9.78
CA ILE A 69 0.81 -11.69 10.83
C ILE A 69 1.22 -12.68 11.93
N ARG A 70 0.26 -13.44 12.46
CA ARG A 70 0.54 -14.43 13.53
C ARG A 70 1.50 -15.52 13.10
N ALA A 71 1.40 -15.98 11.85
CA ALA A 71 2.34 -16.96 11.32
C ALA A 71 3.76 -16.38 11.19
N ILE A 72 3.89 -15.12 10.75
CA ILE A 72 5.16 -14.40 10.72
C ILE A 72 5.75 -14.26 12.14
N HIS A 73 4.95 -13.83 13.11
CA HIS A 73 5.40 -13.72 14.51
C HIS A 73 5.74 -15.07 15.14
N ALA A 74 5.08 -16.16 14.74
CA ALA A 74 5.43 -17.50 15.20
C ALA A 74 6.84 -17.92 14.75
N GLU A 75 7.25 -17.52 13.54
CA GLU A 75 8.61 -17.75 13.02
C GLU A 75 9.64 -16.74 13.55
N SER A 76 9.21 -15.51 13.88
CA SER A 76 10.09 -14.42 14.33
C SER A 76 9.33 -13.46 15.26
N PRO A 77 9.28 -13.71 16.58
CA PRO A 77 8.43 -12.93 17.51
C PRO A 77 8.76 -11.44 17.60
N ALA A 78 10.00 -11.05 17.29
CA ALA A 78 10.46 -9.65 17.37
C ALA A 78 10.31 -8.86 16.07
N VAL A 79 9.88 -9.50 14.96
CA VAL A 79 9.74 -8.83 13.66
C VAL A 79 8.67 -7.75 13.72
N VAL A 80 8.96 -6.60 13.12
CA VAL A 80 7.98 -5.53 12.92
C VAL A 80 7.20 -5.83 11.64
N VAL A 81 5.87 -5.87 11.73
CA VAL A 81 5.01 -6.03 10.57
C VAL A 81 4.36 -4.70 10.21
N LEU A 82 4.57 -4.23 8.99
CA LEU A 82 3.93 -3.03 8.47
C LEU A 82 2.84 -3.45 7.47
N VAL A 83 1.62 -2.97 7.67
CA VAL A 83 0.50 -3.24 6.75
C VAL A 83 0.25 -1.98 5.94
N LEU A 84 0.53 -2.05 4.63
CA LEU A 84 0.42 -0.93 3.72
C LEU A 84 -1.03 -0.72 3.29
N ALA A 85 -1.57 0.47 3.55
CA ALA A 85 -2.93 0.82 3.19
C ALA A 85 -3.18 0.69 1.68
N ARG A 86 -4.42 0.36 1.32
CA ARG A 86 -4.83 0.39 -0.08
C ARG A 86 -4.95 1.82 -0.57
N TYR A 87 -4.39 2.12 -1.73
CA TYR A 87 -4.64 3.38 -2.44
C TYR A 87 -5.95 3.33 -3.25
N ALA A 88 -6.53 4.51 -3.51
CA ALA A 88 -7.77 4.65 -4.27
C ALA A 88 -7.63 4.17 -5.73
N ASP A 89 -8.75 3.75 -6.35
CA ASP A 89 -8.71 3.16 -7.68
C ASP A 89 -8.29 4.18 -8.75
N ALA A 90 -7.80 3.71 -9.91
CA ALA A 90 -7.44 4.61 -11.01
C ALA A 90 -8.69 5.10 -11.79
N ARG A 91 -8.68 6.38 -12.20
CA ARG A 91 -9.58 7.00 -13.18
C ARG A 91 -8.76 7.34 -14.43
N GLN A 92 -9.33 7.07 -15.61
CA GLN A 92 -8.68 7.36 -16.90
C GLN A 92 -7.26 6.78 -16.99
N VAL A 93 -7.05 5.60 -16.39
CA VAL A 93 -5.76 4.89 -16.31
C VAL A 93 -4.70 5.57 -15.43
N LEU A 94 -4.62 6.90 -15.40
CA LEU A 94 -3.48 7.65 -14.87
C LEU A 94 -3.69 8.33 -13.52
N TYR A 95 -4.92 8.68 -13.17
CA TYR A 95 -5.22 9.56 -12.04
C TYR A 95 -5.96 8.84 -10.93
N VAL A 96 -5.93 9.38 -9.71
CA VAL A 96 -6.79 8.90 -8.63
C VAL A 96 -8.26 9.08 -8.98
N ASN A 97 -9.06 8.05 -8.77
CA ASN A 97 -10.51 8.12 -8.86
C ASN A 97 -11.10 8.69 -7.56
N GLU A 98 -11.33 9.99 -7.57
CA GLU A 98 -11.93 10.77 -6.47
C GLU A 98 -13.20 10.12 -5.90
N ARG A 99 -14.02 9.46 -6.74
CA ARG A 99 -15.26 8.79 -6.31
C ARG A 99 -15.03 7.59 -5.40
N THR A 100 -13.81 7.06 -5.35
CA THR A 100 -13.45 5.88 -4.56
C THR A 100 -12.67 6.21 -3.30
N VAL A 101 -12.22 7.45 -3.14
CA VAL A 101 -11.34 7.86 -2.02
C VAL A 101 -11.99 7.57 -0.67
N ASP A 102 -13.19 8.08 -0.42
CA ASP A 102 -13.87 7.91 0.86
C ASP A 102 -14.18 6.43 1.15
N ARG A 103 -14.62 5.69 0.12
CA ARG A 103 -14.89 4.25 0.24
C ARG A 103 -13.63 3.47 0.61
N VAL A 104 -12.51 3.76 -0.05
CA VAL A 104 -11.24 3.08 0.22
C VAL A 104 -10.69 3.46 1.60
N ALA A 105 -10.83 4.72 2.01
CA ALA A 105 -10.49 5.16 3.36
C ALA A 105 -11.32 4.40 4.43
N ALA A 106 -12.63 4.26 4.21
CA ALA A 106 -13.50 3.50 5.12
C ALA A 106 -13.10 2.01 5.23
N ILE A 107 -12.75 1.38 4.11
CA ILE A 107 -12.24 -0.01 4.08
C ILE A 107 -10.93 -0.11 4.87
N ASN A 108 -9.97 0.78 4.60
CA ASN A 108 -8.68 0.81 5.29
C ASN A 108 -8.85 0.97 6.81
N GLU A 109 -9.64 1.93 7.25
CA GLU A 109 -9.91 2.16 8.68
C GLU A 109 -10.61 0.97 9.34
N ALA A 110 -11.54 0.32 8.64
CA ALA A 110 -12.21 -0.88 9.15
C ALA A 110 -11.24 -2.08 9.28
N ILE A 111 -10.33 -2.29 8.33
CA ILE A 111 -9.30 -3.33 8.42
C ILE A 111 -8.32 -3.01 9.55
N LYS A 112 -7.81 -1.77 9.59
CA LYS A 112 -6.88 -1.25 10.61
C LYS A 112 -7.41 -1.49 12.02
N ALA A 113 -8.69 -1.16 12.26
CA ALA A 113 -9.33 -1.41 13.55
C ALA A 113 -9.38 -2.91 13.91
N LYS A 114 -9.59 -3.80 12.94
CA LYS A 114 -9.69 -5.26 13.16
C LYS A 114 -8.36 -5.97 13.39
N ILE A 115 -7.24 -5.32 13.09
CA ILE A 115 -5.88 -5.86 13.29
C ILE A 115 -5.08 -5.09 14.34
N ALA A 116 -5.69 -4.07 14.97
CA ALA A 116 -5.01 -3.17 15.91
C ALA A 116 -4.47 -3.86 17.17
N ASP A 117 -4.97 -5.06 17.50
CA ASP A 117 -4.55 -5.87 18.63
C ASP A 117 -3.38 -6.81 18.30
N GLU A 118 -2.94 -6.91 17.03
CA GLU A 118 -1.81 -7.76 16.66
C GLU A 118 -0.48 -7.11 17.13
N PRO A 119 0.40 -7.86 17.82
CA PRO A 119 1.62 -7.32 18.41
C PRO A 119 2.60 -6.84 17.33
N ASN A 120 3.41 -5.82 17.65
CA ASN A 120 4.47 -5.30 16.78
C ASN A 120 4.03 -5.09 15.31
N THR A 121 2.76 -4.72 15.13
CA THR A 121 2.11 -4.53 13.83
C THR A 121 1.67 -3.09 13.71
N HIS A 122 2.02 -2.44 12.61
CA HIS A 122 1.74 -1.02 12.40
C HIS A 122 1.10 -0.80 11.04
N TRP A 123 0.10 0.08 11.02
CA TRP A 123 -0.58 0.48 9.80
C TRP A 123 0.18 1.62 9.13
N VAL A 124 0.32 1.55 7.81
CA VAL A 124 0.97 2.59 7.00
C VAL A 124 -0.06 3.21 6.07
N ASP A 125 -0.51 4.42 6.40
CA ASP A 125 -1.36 5.22 5.51
C ASP A 125 -0.51 5.78 4.37
N SER A 126 -0.92 5.57 3.11
CA SER A 126 -0.18 6.04 1.93
C SER A 126 -1.14 6.72 0.92
N PRO A 127 -1.63 7.94 1.22
CA PRO A 127 -2.59 8.64 0.38
C PRO A 127 -1.95 9.05 -0.95
N PHE A 128 -2.72 8.91 -2.04
CA PHE A 128 -2.34 9.44 -3.35
C PHE A 128 -3.06 10.77 -3.60
N PRO A 129 -2.37 11.81 -4.08
CA PRO A 129 -3.01 13.08 -4.39
C PRO A 129 -3.87 12.98 -5.66
N THR A 130 -4.95 13.74 -5.70
CA THR A 130 -5.79 13.89 -6.89
C THR A 130 -5.13 14.85 -7.90
N GLY A 131 -5.49 14.74 -9.18
CA GLY A 131 -4.96 15.61 -10.24
C GLY A 131 -3.51 15.33 -10.66
N ILE A 132 -2.77 14.47 -9.95
CA ILE A 132 -1.41 14.04 -10.32
C ILE A 132 -1.47 12.64 -10.96
N PRO A 133 -0.73 12.38 -12.05
CA PRO A 133 -0.60 11.04 -12.60
C PRO A 133 0.16 10.11 -11.63
N MET A 134 -0.55 9.16 -11.03
CA MET A 134 -0.04 8.23 -10.01
C MET A 134 0.03 6.77 -10.48
N PHE A 135 -0.47 6.48 -11.67
CA PHE A 135 -0.61 5.11 -12.19
C PHE A 135 0.16 4.90 -13.50
N GLN A 136 0.49 3.63 -13.76
CA GLN A 136 1.15 3.19 -14.99
C GLN A 136 0.17 3.20 -16.18
N THR A 137 0.68 3.57 -17.36
CA THR A 137 -0.09 3.51 -18.63
C THR A 137 -0.25 2.08 -19.16
N LEU A 138 0.77 1.23 -19.00
CA LEU A 138 0.79 -0.13 -19.54
C LEU A 138 -0.02 -1.13 -18.71
N ASN A 139 0.07 -1.03 -17.38
CA ASN A 139 -0.64 -1.92 -16.46
C ASN A 139 -1.59 -1.12 -15.56
N GLY A 140 -2.74 -0.75 -16.12
CA GLY A 140 -3.71 0.14 -15.47
C GLY A 140 -4.05 -0.26 -14.03
N GLY A 141 -3.95 0.69 -13.11
CA GLY A 141 -4.22 0.54 -11.68
C GLY A 141 -3.02 0.15 -10.81
N HIS A 142 -1.86 -0.16 -11.40
CA HIS A 142 -0.60 -0.20 -10.65
C HIS A 142 -0.05 1.21 -10.48
N ALA A 143 0.49 1.50 -9.30
CA ALA A 143 1.23 2.72 -9.05
C ALA A 143 2.40 2.87 -10.05
N ASN A 144 2.64 4.09 -10.53
CA ASN A 144 3.89 4.42 -11.20
C ASN A 144 4.96 4.76 -10.14
N CYS A 145 6.18 5.07 -10.57
CA CYS A 145 7.28 5.34 -9.65
C CYS A 145 7.03 6.51 -8.68
N ARG A 146 6.18 7.48 -9.04
CA ARG A 146 5.73 8.53 -8.11
C ARG A 146 4.87 7.96 -6.99
N GLY A 147 3.94 7.06 -7.34
CA GLY A 147 3.13 6.35 -6.35
C GLY A 147 3.97 5.43 -5.48
N ASP A 148 4.96 4.76 -6.05
CA ASP A 148 5.90 3.91 -5.29
C ASP A 148 6.75 4.74 -4.32
N ASP A 149 7.27 5.89 -4.74
CA ASP A 149 8.01 6.82 -3.89
C ASP A 149 7.14 7.36 -2.72
N VAL A 150 5.89 7.73 -3.02
CA VAL A 150 4.92 8.08 -1.97
C VAL A 150 4.76 6.91 -1.00
N MET A 151 4.44 5.70 -1.45
CA MET A 151 4.28 4.54 -0.57
C MET A 151 5.53 4.27 0.29
N ALA A 152 6.72 4.31 -0.32
CA ALA A 152 7.98 4.09 0.36
C ALA A 152 8.25 5.16 1.43
N SER A 153 8.02 6.44 1.12
CA SER A 153 8.22 7.53 2.08
C SER A 153 7.34 7.38 3.32
N TYR A 154 6.08 6.95 3.15
CA TYR A 154 5.15 6.71 4.25
C TYR A 154 5.53 5.45 5.06
N VAL A 155 6.08 4.41 4.43
CA VAL A 155 6.65 3.26 5.15
C VAL A 155 7.79 3.72 6.07
N VAL A 156 8.73 4.52 5.56
CA VAL A 156 9.84 5.02 6.38
C VAL A 156 9.35 5.96 7.49
N GLU A 157 8.36 6.83 7.20
CA GLU A 157 7.71 7.68 8.18
C GLU A 157 7.06 6.86 9.32
N ALA A 158 6.35 5.79 8.98
CA ALA A 158 5.75 4.89 9.96
C ALA A 158 6.81 4.18 10.81
N MET A 159 7.87 3.64 10.18
CA MET A 159 8.98 3.02 10.90
C MET A 159 9.65 3.99 11.89
N PHE A 160 9.84 5.24 11.50
CA PHE A 160 10.38 6.27 12.39
C PHE A 160 9.40 6.59 13.54
N LYS A 161 8.12 6.83 13.23
CA LYS A 161 7.08 7.13 14.23
C LYS A 161 6.95 6.03 15.29
N HIS A 162 7.09 4.78 14.87
CA HIS A 162 7.03 3.61 15.75
C HIS A 162 8.39 3.21 16.36
N LYS A 163 9.43 4.06 16.21
CA LYS A 163 10.77 3.88 16.77
C LYS A 163 11.48 2.60 16.31
N VAL A 164 11.10 2.10 15.14
CA VAL A 164 11.81 1.03 14.42
C VAL A 164 13.10 1.57 13.82
N LEU A 165 13.04 2.80 13.29
CA LEU A 165 14.20 3.55 12.84
C LEU A 165 14.55 4.66 13.85
N ALA A 166 15.84 4.86 14.08
CA ALA A 166 16.33 5.97 14.90
C ALA A 166 16.18 7.34 14.21
N LYS A 167 16.11 7.36 12.86
CA LYS A 167 15.95 8.55 12.04
C LYS A 167 14.98 8.26 10.90
N GLY A 168 14.08 9.20 10.64
CA GLY A 168 13.16 9.17 9.50
C GLY A 168 13.62 10.04 8.36
N LEU A 169 12.77 10.15 7.34
CA LEU A 169 12.90 11.15 6.29
C LEU A 169 12.48 12.51 6.82
N ALA A 170 13.18 13.57 6.42
CA ALA A 170 12.74 14.94 6.66
C ALA A 170 11.62 15.27 5.68
N LEU A 171 10.39 14.86 5.99
CA LEU A 171 9.23 15.10 5.13
C LEU A 171 8.49 16.37 5.54
N GLY A 172 8.00 17.11 4.55
CA GLY A 172 7.08 18.22 4.74
C GLY A 172 5.69 17.73 5.17
N GLY A 173 4.84 18.68 5.57
CA GLY A 173 3.46 18.39 5.96
C GLY A 173 2.59 17.85 4.80
N ALA A 174 1.39 17.38 5.12
CA ALA A 174 0.46 16.81 4.13
C ALA A 174 0.11 17.75 2.96
N GLY A 175 0.14 19.08 3.18
CA GLY A 175 -0.08 20.08 2.12
C GLY A 175 0.98 20.08 1.01
N CYS A 176 2.11 19.39 1.21
CA CYS A 176 3.16 19.24 0.20
C CYS A 176 2.86 18.18 -0.85
N LEU A 177 2.05 17.16 -0.50
CA LEU A 177 1.88 15.97 -1.32
C LEU A 177 1.39 16.26 -2.75
N ALA A 178 0.50 17.25 -2.90
CA ALA A 178 -0.09 17.64 -4.17
C ALA A 178 0.63 18.80 -4.87
N ARG A 179 1.76 19.28 -4.34
CA ARG A 179 2.52 20.40 -4.93
C ARG A 179 3.20 19.96 -6.23
N THR A 180 3.24 20.87 -7.20
CA THR A 180 3.80 20.66 -8.55
C THR A 180 4.84 21.72 -8.93
N ASP A 181 4.97 22.78 -8.12
CA ASP A 181 5.90 23.90 -8.30
C ASP A 181 7.28 23.59 -7.69
N CYS A 182 7.90 22.49 -8.14
CA CYS A 182 9.08 21.88 -7.51
C CYS A 182 10.22 22.85 -7.19
N GLY A 183 10.55 23.78 -8.11
CA GLY A 183 11.63 24.75 -7.91
C GLY A 183 11.41 25.76 -6.79
N ALA A 184 10.18 25.87 -6.25
CA ALA A 184 9.83 26.74 -5.13
C ALA A 184 9.69 25.98 -3.80
N LEU A 185 9.86 24.65 -3.80
CA LEU A 185 9.73 23.83 -2.61
C LEU A 185 11.04 23.77 -1.84
N ASP A 186 10.97 23.83 -0.52
CA ASP A 186 12.08 23.42 0.32
C ASP A 186 12.30 21.89 0.25
N LEU A 187 13.46 21.42 0.70
CA LEU A 187 13.80 19.99 0.63
C LEU A 187 12.77 19.09 1.33
N PRO A 188 12.23 19.43 2.51
CA PRO A 188 11.19 18.61 3.13
C PRO A 188 9.92 18.51 2.30
N CYS A 189 9.42 19.64 1.78
CA CYS A 189 8.21 19.64 0.97
C CYS A 189 8.44 18.93 -0.37
N CYS A 190 9.62 19.09 -0.97
CA CYS A 190 10.03 18.35 -2.16
C CYS A 190 10.00 16.84 -1.96
N SER A 191 10.57 16.37 -0.84
CA SER A 191 10.65 14.94 -0.50
C SER A 191 9.29 14.30 -0.21
N ARG A 192 8.23 15.11 -0.05
CA ARG A 192 6.84 14.66 0.15
C ARG A 192 5.98 14.82 -1.10
N ALA A 193 6.37 15.67 -2.03
CA ALA A 193 5.54 16.05 -3.17
C ALA A 193 5.54 14.96 -4.25
N ALA A 194 4.37 14.44 -4.61
CA ALA A 194 4.28 13.32 -5.56
C ALA A 194 4.70 13.70 -7.00
N ALA A 195 4.75 14.98 -7.33
CA ALA A 195 5.18 15.45 -8.66
C ALA A 195 6.66 15.86 -8.72
N CYS A 196 7.37 15.84 -7.59
CA CYS A 196 8.73 16.33 -7.46
C CYS A 196 9.65 15.28 -6.85
N HIS A 197 10.95 15.38 -7.11
CA HIS A 197 11.96 14.62 -6.38
C HIS A 197 13.19 15.48 -6.13
N VAL A 198 14.02 15.05 -5.18
CA VAL A 198 15.34 15.63 -4.96
C VAL A 198 16.30 15.02 -5.99
N SER A 199 16.93 15.85 -6.82
CA SER A 199 17.90 15.39 -7.81
C SER A 199 19.23 15.00 -7.14
N PRO A 200 20.12 14.25 -7.81
CA PRO A 200 21.46 13.95 -7.30
C PRO A 200 22.28 15.21 -6.96
N GLU A 201 22.00 16.32 -7.64
CA GLU A 201 22.61 17.64 -7.41
C GLU A 201 22.00 18.38 -6.19
N GLY A 202 20.99 17.78 -5.54
CA GLY A 202 20.33 18.32 -4.35
C GLY A 202 19.23 19.34 -4.63
N GLY A 203 18.85 19.55 -5.89
CA GLY A 203 17.76 20.45 -6.28
C GLY A 203 16.39 19.76 -6.24
N CYS A 204 15.32 20.51 -5.99
CA CYS A 204 13.96 19.99 -6.15
C CYS A 204 13.49 20.16 -7.59
N VAL A 205 13.24 19.05 -8.29
CA VAL A 205 12.92 19.03 -9.73
C VAL A 205 11.68 18.19 -10.01
N PRO A 206 10.94 18.46 -11.10
CA PRO A 206 9.81 17.63 -11.49
C PRO A 206 10.26 16.29 -12.07
N TYR A 207 9.48 15.24 -11.86
CA TYR A 207 9.66 13.96 -12.57
C TYR A 207 9.51 14.15 -14.09
N SER A 208 10.41 13.57 -14.89
CA SER A 208 10.37 13.62 -16.36
C SER A 208 10.31 12.22 -16.99
N ALA A 209 10.03 12.14 -18.29
CA ALA A 209 10.15 10.87 -19.01
C ALA A 209 11.57 10.30 -18.87
N GLY A 210 11.69 9.05 -18.42
CA GLY A 210 12.98 8.37 -18.19
C GLY A 210 13.62 8.60 -16.82
N LEU A 211 13.17 9.61 -16.08
CA LEU A 211 13.41 9.76 -14.64
C LEU A 211 12.11 9.34 -13.95
N GLN A 212 11.91 8.03 -13.89
CA GLN A 212 10.85 7.39 -13.11
C GLN A 212 11.43 6.96 -11.78
#